data_AF-A0A6L7MQB2-F1
#
_entry.id   AF-A0A6L7MQB2-F1
#
_cell.length_a   1.000
_cell.length_b   1.000
_cell.length_c   1.000
_cell.angle_alpha   90.00
_cell.angle_beta   90.00
_cell.angle_gamma   90.00
#
_symmetry.space_group_name_H-M   'P 1'
#
loop_
_entity.id
_entity.type
_entity.pdbx_description
1 polymer ?
#
loop_
_entity_poly.entity_id
_entity_poly.type
_entity_poly.pdbx_seq_one_letter_code
_entity_poly.pdbx_strand_id
1 'polypeptide(L)'
;MIKYIPAESVAFYLLADRIVSSRLELSAGQAAAAAAGPRDAALVWSWVVFIVALLGTPAYLRMHRSAGQPWKAHAAISSFAFACWAYAVGGSAFVAHGLYDPLLGGLAVALFTYGAGMFRLTVHSRGS
;
A
#
# COMPACT_ATOMS: atom_id res chain seq x y z
N MET A 1 -18.21 -5.72 10.52
CA MET A 1 -16.77 -6.06 10.53
C MET A 1 -16.01 -4.95 9.86
N ILE A 2 -15.01 -4.37 10.53
CA ILE A 2 -14.16 -3.33 9.96
C ILE A 2 -13.12 -4.04 9.07
N LYS A 3 -13.10 -3.72 7.77
CA LYS A 3 -12.04 -4.18 6.87
C LYS A 3 -10.77 -3.38 7.19
N TYR A 4 -9.70 -4.07 7.55
CA TYR A 4 -8.40 -3.46 7.86
C TYR A 4 -7.75 -2.75 6.66
N ILE A 5 -8.18 -3.06 5.44
CA ILE A 5 -7.75 -2.39 4.21
C ILE A 5 -8.97 -2.33 3.26
N PRO A 6 -9.36 -1.14 2.74
CA PRO A 6 -10.37 -1.04 1.69
C PRO A 6 -9.86 -1.71 0.41
N ALA A 7 -10.62 -2.65 -0.13
CA ALA A 7 -10.23 -3.38 -1.35
C ALA A 7 -10.18 -2.43 -2.56
N GLU A 8 -10.96 -1.37 -2.53
CA GLU A 8 -11.05 -0.30 -3.51
C GLU A 8 -9.74 0.47 -3.61
N SER A 9 -9.12 0.81 -2.46
CA SER A 9 -7.83 1.51 -2.42
C SER A 9 -6.69 0.65 -2.97
N VAL A 10 -6.71 -0.66 -2.68
CA VAL A 10 -5.73 -1.61 -3.21
C VAL A 10 -5.90 -1.80 -4.71
N ALA A 11 -7.14 -1.99 -5.18
CA ALA A 11 -7.44 -2.14 -6.61
C ALA A 11 -7.04 -0.91 -7.42
N PHE A 12 -7.34 0.30 -6.89
CA PHE A 12 -6.91 1.56 -7.49
C PHE A 12 -5.38 1.62 -7.62
N TYR A 13 -4.66 1.34 -6.53
CA TYR A 13 -3.20 1.38 -6.53
C TYR A 13 -2.61 0.40 -7.54
N LEU A 14 -3.04 -0.86 -7.52
CA LEU A 14 -2.53 -1.88 -8.43
C LEU A 14 -2.75 -1.49 -9.90
N LEU A 15 -3.93 -0.99 -10.24
CA LEU A 15 -4.22 -0.56 -11.62
C LEU A 15 -3.31 0.62 -12.02
N ALA A 16 -3.26 1.67 -11.21
CA ALA A 16 -2.47 2.86 -11.49
C ALA A 16 -0.96 2.54 -11.57
N ASP A 17 -0.47 1.70 -10.66
CA ASP A 17 0.92 1.23 -10.62
C ASP A 17 1.28 0.41 -11.87
N ARG A 18 0.37 -0.42 -12.39
CA ARG A 18 0.60 -1.19 -13.62
C ARG A 18 0.66 -0.32 -14.86
N ILE A 19 -0.16 0.74 -14.91
CA ILE A 19 -0.08 1.75 -15.98
C ILE A 19 1.29 2.43 -15.96
N VAL A 20 1.78 2.84 -14.79
CA VAL A 20 3.10 3.48 -14.65
C VAL A 20 4.22 2.49 -14.98
N SER A 21 4.15 1.27 -14.46
CA SER A 21 5.15 0.21 -14.70
C SER A 21 5.30 -0.12 -16.18
N SER A 22 4.19 -0.12 -16.93
CA SER A 22 4.22 -0.34 -18.39
C SER A 22 5.02 0.71 -19.15
N ARG A 23 5.12 1.93 -18.61
CA ARG A 23 5.89 3.04 -19.19
C ARG A 23 7.35 3.04 -18.79
N LEU A 24 7.69 2.36 -17.70
CA LEU A 24 9.06 2.23 -17.21
C LEU A 24 9.78 1.00 -17.79
N GLU A 25 9.12 0.23 -18.66
CA GLU A 25 9.58 -1.08 -19.16
C GLU A 25 10.03 -2.00 -18.02
N LEU A 26 9.43 -1.85 -16.84
CA LEU A 26 9.74 -2.67 -15.67
C LEU A 26 9.07 -4.04 -15.84
N SER A 27 9.65 -4.88 -16.72
CA SER A 27 9.60 -6.32 -16.54
C SER A 27 10.46 -6.66 -15.32
N ALA A 28 9.97 -7.58 -14.47
CA ALA A 28 10.64 -7.97 -13.24
C ALA A 28 12.14 -8.25 -13.48
N GLY A 29 13.01 -7.32 -13.05
CA GLY A 29 14.45 -7.61 -12.93
C GLY A 29 15.48 -6.60 -13.43
N GLN A 30 15.17 -5.41 -13.94
CA GLN A 30 16.23 -4.50 -14.41
C GLN A 30 16.04 -3.03 -14.02
N ALA A 31 16.92 -2.56 -13.12
CA ALA A 31 17.16 -1.14 -12.88
C ALA A 31 18.22 -0.64 -13.88
N ALA A 32 17.91 0.41 -14.64
CA ALA A 32 18.86 1.03 -15.57
C ALA A 32 18.86 2.56 -15.40
N ALA A 33 20.06 3.12 -15.44
CA ALA A 33 20.41 4.46 -15.02
C ALA A 33 19.98 5.59 -16.00
N ALA A 34 19.68 6.73 -15.37
CA ALA A 34 19.60 8.13 -15.78
C ALA A 34 19.73 8.54 -17.27
N ALA A 35 18.64 9.10 -17.80
CA ALA A 35 18.64 10.27 -18.69
C ALA A 35 17.24 10.93 -18.71
N ALA A 36 17.21 12.25 -18.43
CA ALA A 36 16.44 13.33 -19.09
C ALA A 36 15.20 13.03 -19.96
N GLY A 37 14.35 12.04 -19.70
CA GLY A 37 13.44 11.49 -20.73
C GLY A 37 12.05 11.08 -20.21
N PRO A 38 11.20 10.46 -21.06
CA PRO A 38 9.88 9.96 -20.66
C PRO A 38 9.91 9.05 -19.42
N ARG A 39 11.06 8.42 -19.17
CA ARG A 39 11.37 7.61 -17.98
C ARG A 39 11.35 8.43 -16.69
N ASP A 40 11.89 9.65 -16.70
CA ASP A 40 11.95 10.50 -15.50
C ASP A 40 10.56 10.95 -15.06
N ALA A 41 9.69 11.28 -16.03
CA ALA A 41 8.29 11.55 -15.75
C ALA A 41 7.60 10.34 -15.12
N ALA A 42 7.88 9.12 -15.62
CA ALA A 42 7.30 7.91 -15.09
C ALA A 42 7.83 7.55 -13.68
N LEU A 43 9.09 7.87 -13.34
CA LEU A 43 9.62 7.78 -11.98
C LEU A 43 8.88 8.70 -11.02
N VAL A 44 8.63 9.96 -11.43
CA VAL A 44 7.81 10.88 -10.64
C VAL A 44 6.39 10.34 -10.46
N TRP A 45 5.77 9.85 -11.53
CA TRP A 45 4.43 9.28 -11.48
C TRP A 45 4.33 8.04 -10.57
N SER A 46 5.39 7.24 -10.45
CA SER A 46 5.41 6.08 -9.55
C SER A 46 5.22 6.50 -8.09
N TRP A 47 5.92 7.56 -7.67
CA TRP A 47 5.77 8.14 -6.33
C TRP A 47 4.43 8.85 -6.16
N VAL A 48 3.95 9.57 -7.18
CA VAL A 48 2.64 10.23 -7.12
C VAL A 48 1.54 9.20 -6.89
N VAL A 49 1.51 8.10 -7.65
CA VAL A 49 0.51 7.04 -7.49
C VAL A 49 0.59 6.41 -6.09
N PHE A 50 1.80 6.11 -5.61
CA PHE A 50 1.99 5.56 -4.27
C PHE A 50 1.50 6.52 -3.18
N ILE A 51 1.88 7.79 -3.22
CA ILE A 51 1.49 8.80 -2.22
C ILE A 51 -0.02 9.05 -2.27
N VAL A 52 -0.62 9.16 -3.46
CA VAL A 52 -2.07 9.36 -3.62
C VAL A 52 -2.84 8.17 -3.04
N ALA A 53 -2.40 6.93 -3.29
CA ALA A 53 -3.06 5.76 -2.71
C ALA A 53 -2.84 5.65 -1.19
N LEU A 54 -1.63 5.99 -0.71
CA LEU A 54 -1.28 5.98 0.71
C LEU A 54 -2.10 7.00 1.50
N LEU A 55 -2.29 8.21 0.97
CA LEU A 55 -3.09 9.28 1.58
C LEU A 55 -4.59 9.14 1.31
N GLY A 56 -4.96 8.51 0.19
CA GLY A 56 -6.34 8.17 -0.14
C GLY A 56 -6.94 7.17 0.86
N THR A 57 -6.14 6.23 1.36
CA THR A 57 -6.57 5.24 2.36
C THR A 57 -7.12 5.87 3.67
N PRO A 58 -6.38 6.74 4.38
CA PRO A 58 -6.89 7.41 5.58
C PRO A 58 -7.97 8.45 5.26
N ALA A 59 -7.93 9.10 4.09
CA ALA A 59 -8.97 10.01 3.65
C ALA A 59 -10.32 9.30 3.44
N TYR A 60 -10.30 8.12 2.81
CA TYR A 60 -11.47 7.28 2.59
C TYR A 60 -12.10 6.83 3.91
N LEU A 61 -11.26 6.38 4.86
CA LEU A 61 -11.71 5.98 6.20
C LEU A 61 -12.28 7.16 7.00
N ARG A 62 -11.76 8.37 6.81
CA ARG A 62 -12.31 9.58 7.43
C ARG A 62 -13.71 9.90 6.89
N MET A 63 -13.97 9.69 5.60
CA MET A 63 -15.28 9.95 4.98
C MET A 63 -16.34 8.94 5.43
N HIS A 64 -15.96 7.67 5.65
CA HIS A 64 -16.89 6.60 6.01
C HIS A 64 -16.96 6.32 7.52
N ARG A 65 -16.48 7.24 8.36
CA ARG A 65 -16.45 7.06 9.82
C ARG A 65 -17.87 7.06 10.40
N SER A 66 -18.18 6.09 11.26
CA SER A 66 -19.34 6.18 12.17
C SER A 66 -18.97 6.96 13.43
N ALA A 67 -19.94 7.65 14.04
CA ALA A 67 -19.72 8.38 15.28
C ALA A 67 -19.24 7.44 16.41
N GLY A 68 -18.18 7.83 17.14
CA GLY A 68 -17.67 7.10 18.31
C GLY A 68 -16.55 6.07 18.06
N GLN A 69 -16.13 5.83 16.82
CA GLN A 69 -15.05 4.86 16.54
C GLN A 69 -13.64 5.49 16.58
N PRO A 70 -12.60 4.74 17.03
CA PRO A 70 -11.21 5.17 17.05
C PRO A 70 -10.58 5.16 15.64
N TRP A 71 -11.14 5.97 14.74
CA TRP A 71 -10.80 6.01 13.31
C TRP A 71 -9.33 6.31 13.02
N LYS A 72 -8.65 7.08 13.88
CA LYS A 72 -7.24 7.46 13.70
C LYS A 72 -6.30 6.25 13.80
N ALA A 73 -6.55 5.36 14.77
CA ALA A 73 -5.75 4.15 14.95
C ALA A 73 -5.95 3.19 13.78
N HIS A 74 -7.20 3.02 13.33
CA HIS A 74 -7.50 2.21 12.15
C HIS A 74 -6.88 2.79 10.88
N ALA A 75 -6.94 4.11 10.69
CA ALA A 75 -6.32 4.79 9.55
C ALA A 75 -4.80 4.59 9.54
N ALA A 76 -4.12 4.75 10.69
CA ALA A 76 -2.69 4.54 10.80
C ALA A 76 -2.28 3.09 10.48
N ILE A 77 -2.99 2.11 11.06
CA ILE A 77 -2.73 0.69 10.80
C ILE A 77 -2.99 0.36 9.33
N SER A 78 -4.08 0.88 8.73
CA SER A 78 -4.42 0.64 7.32
C SER A 78 -3.39 1.24 6.37
N SER A 79 -2.94 2.47 6.63
CA SER A 79 -1.88 3.12 5.84
C SER A 79 -0.57 2.36 5.92
N PHE A 80 -0.20 1.88 7.11
CA PHE A 80 1.01 1.08 7.28
C PHE A 80 0.91 -0.26 6.55
N ALA A 81 -0.22 -0.95 6.71
CA ALA A 81 -0.52 -2.19 6.02
C ALA A 81 -0.42 -2.04 4.51
N PHE A 82 -0.99 -0.95 3.99
CA PHE A 82 -0.95 -0.61 2.57
C PHE A 82 0.50 -0.41 2.09
N ALA A 83 1.33 0.33 2.83
CA ALA A 83 2.74 0.52 2.47
C ALA A 83 3.52 -0.80 2.43
N CYS A 84 3.33 -1.68 3.42
CA CYS A 84 3.93 -3.01 3.42
C CYS A 84 3.49 -3.85 2.21
N TRP A 85 2.19 -3.80 1.87
CA TRP A 85 1.65 -4.50 0.72
C TRP A 85 2.17 -3.96 -0.61
N ALA A 86 2.18 -2.64 -0.79
CA ALA A 86 2.70 -1.96 -1.96
C ALA A 86 4.17 -2.29 -2.21
N TYR A 87 4.97 -2.37 -1.13
CA TYR A 87 6.35 -2.82 -1.19
C TYR A 87 6.42 -4.29 -1.62
N ALA A 88 5.68 -5.19 -0.96
CA ALA A 88 5.76 -6.62 -1.22
C ALA A 88 5.39 -7.04 -2.64
N VAL A 89 4.41 -6.38 -3.27
CA VAL A 89 3.99 -6.67 -4.65
C VAL A 89 4.96 -6.12 -5.72
N GLY A 90 6.06 -5.48 -5.30
CA GLY A 90 7.03 -4.87 -6.19
C GLY A 90 6.49 -3.60 -6.84
N GLY A 91 5.88 -2.71 -6.06
CA GLY A 91 5.39 -1.43 -6.55
C GLY A 91 6.46 -0.63 -7.30
N SER A 92 6.07 0.03 -8.39
CA SER A 92 6.98 0.77 -9.27
C SER A 92 7.83 1.81 -8.53
N ALA A 93 7.28 2.45 -7.50
CA ALA A 93 7.99 3.41 -6.65
C ALA A 93 9.23 2.83 -5.95
N PHE A 94 9.23 1.53 -5.66
CA PHE A 94 10.34 0.86 -4.99
C PHE A 94 11.26 0.16 -5.98
N VAL A 95 10.69 -0.52 -6.98
CA VAL A 95 11.46 -1.26 -7.98
C VAL A 95 12.25 -0.31 -8.88
N ALA A 96 11.61 0.75 -9.39
CA ALA A 96 12.24 1.67 -10.34
C ALA A 96 13.41 2.45 -9.73
N HIS A 97 13.42 2.58 -8.41
CA HIS A 97 14.43 3.30 -7.63
C HIS A 97 15.49 2.38 -7.01
N GLY A 98 15.44 1.06 -7.25
CA GLY A 98 16.38 0.09 -6.68
C GLY A 98 16.24 -0.11 -5.17
N LEU A 99 15.09 0.27 -4.59
CA LEU A 99 14.78 0.14 -3.16
C LEU A 99 14.08 -1.18 -2.83
N TYR A 100 13.68 -1.94 -3.85
CA TYR A 100 12.94 -3.19 -3.69
C TYR A 100 13.87 -4.39 -3.46
N ASP A 101 13.68 -5.05 -2.34
CA ASP A 101 14.22 -6.36 -2.03
C ASP A 101 13.04 -7.34 -1.82
N PRO A 102 12.91 -8.38 -2.66
CA PRO A 102 11.85 -9.38 -2.52
C PRO A 102 11.81 -10.07 -1.16
N LEU A 103 12.97 -10.29 -0.52
CA LEU A 103 13.06 -10.91 0.79
C LEU A 103 12.43 -10.01 1.86
N LEU A 104 12.78 -8.72 1.85
CA LEU A 104 12.21 -7.73 2.77
C LEU A 104 10.70 -7.56 2.53
N GLY A 105 10.25 -7.63 1.28
CA GLY A 105 8.83 -7.57 0.93
C GLY A 105 8.03 -8.74 1.49
N GLY A 106 8.53 -9.97 1.29
CA GLY A 106 7.92 -11.17 1.85
C GLY A 106 7.88 -11.15 3.37
N LEU A 107 8.99 -10.79 4.02
CA LEU A 107 9.07 -10.70 5.48
C LEU A 107 8.15 -9.62 6.05
N ALA A 108 8.08 -8.43 5.44
CA ALA A 108 7.23 -7.34 5.90
C ALA A 108 5.75 -7.74 5.91
N VAL A 109 5.25 -8.37 4.84
CA VAL A 109 3.86 -8.83 4.78
C VAL A 109 3.61 -10.04 5.69
N ALA A 110 4.54 -10.98 5.79
CA ALA A 110 4.41 -12.12 6.71
C ALA A 110 4.32 -11.65 8.17
N LEU A 111 5.23 -10.76 8.60
CA LEU A 111 5.23 -10.19 9.94
C LEU A 111 3.98 -9.35 10.21
N PHE A 112 3.58 -8.51 9.26
CA PHE A 112 2.36 -7.73 9.38
C PHE A 112 1.12 -8.62 9.51
N THR A 113 0.98 -9.63 8.64
CA THR A 113 -0.18 -10.53 8.64
C THR A 113 -0.22 -11.36 9.92
N TYR A 114 0.93 -11.87 10.37
CA TYR A 114 1.05 -12.60 11.63
C TYR A 114 0.68 -11.71 12.82
N GLY A 115 1.26 -10.50 12.91
CA GLY A 115 0.97 -9.54 13.97
C GLY A 115 -0.49 -9.08 13.97
N ALA A 116 -1.07 -8.79 12.81
CA ALA A 116 -2.47 -8.43 12.65
C ALA A 116 -3.41 -9.55 13.13
N GLY A 117 -3.06 -10.81 12.87
CA GLY A 117 -3.81 -11.98 13.33
C GLY A 117 -3.79 -12.18 14.85
N MET A 118 -2.72 -11.74 15.53
CA MET A 118 -2.62 -11.79 17.00
C MET A 118 -3.58 -10.79 17.68
N PHE A 119 -4.00 -9.73 17.00
CA PHE A 119 -5.02 -8.81 17.49
C PHE A 119 -6.44 -9.36 17.29
N ARG A 120 -6.75 -10.54 17.84
CA ARG A 120 -8.13 -11.00 17.98
C ARG A 120 -8.81 -10.29 19.16
N LEU A 121 -9.63 -9.31 18.80
CA LEU A 121 -10.82 -8.76 19.46
C LEU A 121 -11.27 -9.50 20.75
N THR A 122 -11.00 -8.92 21.91
CA THR A 122 -11.83 -9.12 23.12
C THR A 122 -13.15 -8.37 22.93
N VAL A 123 -14.01 -8.82 22.02
CA VAL A 123 -15.42 -8.44 22.06
C VAL A 123 -16.06 -9.35 23.09
N HIS A 124 -16.17 -8.82 24.31
CA HIS A 124 -16.95 -9.41 25.38
C HIS A 124 -18.40 -9.51 24.87
N SER A 125 -18.88 -10.72 24.55
CA SER A 125 -20.29 -10.96 24.29
C SER A 125 -21.05 -10.76 25.61
N ARG A 126 -21.47 -9.54 25.89
CA ARG A 126 -22.53 -9.29 26.87
C ARG A 126 -23.87 -9.29 26.14
N GLY A 127 -24.52 -10.44 26.28
CA GLY A 127 -25.96 -10.65 26.45
C GLY A 127 -26.94 -9.81 25.64
N SER A 128 -27.73 -10.51 24.83
CA SER A 128 -29.19 -10.41 24.84
C SER A 128 -29.76 -11.75 24.41
#